data_AF-A0A2A2L3J6-F1
#
_entry.id   AF-A0A2A2L3J6-F1
#
_cell.length_a   1.000
_cell.length_b   1.000
_cell.length_c   1.000
_cell.angle_alpha   90.00
_cell.angle_beta   90.00
_cell.angle_gamma   90.00
#
_symmetry.space_group_name_H-M   'P 1'
#
loop_
_entity.id
_entity.type
_entity.pdbx_description
1 polymer ?
#
loop_
_entity_poly.entity_id
_entity_poly.type
_entity_poly.pdbx_seq_one_letter_code
_entity_poly.pdbx_strand_id
1 'polypeptide(L)'
;MSTTTTTPDCQAAYGQFGIGWTYWAGDANSDPGCFGIAVSADAWTPASVQGIKDFCTNSGAPGATPASFHSQAQYDFLTTTTRLGSATPAWLNLYYDATGVLMWLDGSTVDYIRAPLTSTDPTTTMQGWFFDEIWSPDDPANGNTNNVV
;
A
#
# COMPACT_ATOMS: atom_id res chain seq x y z
N MET A 1 -4.94 -25.52 24.10
CA MET A 1 -5.85 -25.37 22.96
C MET A 1 -5.02 -24.87 21.80
N SER A 2 -4.91 -25.64 20.72
CA SER A 2 -4.11 -25.26 19.55
C SER A 2 -5.03 -24.46 18.62
N THR A 3 -4.86 -23.15 18.54
CA THR A 3 -5.55 -22.31 17.56
C THR A 3 -4.86 -22.53 16.22
N THR A 4 -5.38 -23.44 15.42
CA THR A 4 -4.98 -23.58 14.03
C THR A 4 -5.48 -22.33 13.31
N THR A 5 -4.62 -21.31 13.22
CA THR A 5 -4.88 -20.13 12.39
C THR A 5 -4.86 -20.63 10.96
N THR A 6 -6.04 -20.92 10.41
CA THR A 6 -6.17 -21.26 8.99
C THR A 6 -5.70 -20.06 8.20
N THR A 7 -4.59 -20.21 7.48
CA THR A 7 -4.12 -19.22 6.50
C THR A 7 -5.30 -18.80 5.62
N PRO A 8 -5.66 -17.51 5.57
CA PRO A 8 -6.65 -16.99 4.64
C PRO A 8 -6.37 -17.52 3.24
N ASP A 9 -7.39 -18.11 2.61
CA ASP A 9 -7.29 -18.52 1.22
C ASP A 9 -7.30 -17.28 0.32
N CYS A 10 -6.12 -16.67 0.14
CA CYS A 10 -5.96 -15.54 -0.76
C CYS A 10 -6.24 -15.92 -2.23
N GLN A 11 -6.31 -17.22 -2.59
CA GLN A 11 -6.59 -17.66 -3.96
C GLN A 11 -8.08 -17.62 -4.32
N ALA A 12 -8.99 -17.63 -3.34
CA ALA A 12 -10.44 -17.50 -3.59
C ALA A 12 -10.80 -16.13 -4.23
N ALA A 13 -9.92 -15.13 -4.12
CA ALA A 13 -10.06 -13.80 -4.73
C ALA A 13 -9.52 -13.72 -6.18
N TYR A 14 -8.88 -14.78 -6.70
CA TYR A 14 -8.24 -14.80 -8.01
C TYR A 14 -9.24 -14.76 -9.19
N GLY A 15 -10.45 -15.28 -8.98
CA GLY A 15 -11.39 -15.58 -10.06
C GLY A 15 -12.21 -14.41 -10.61
N GLN A 16 -12.31 -13.27 -9.90
CA GLN A 16 -13.28 -12.23 -10.26
C GLN A 16 -12.67 -11.04 -11.03
N PHE A 17 -11.37 -10.76 -10.87
CA PHE A 17 -10.73 -9.56 -11.45
C PHE A 17 -9.32 -9.78 -12.04
N GLY A 18 -8.83 -11.03 -12.08
CA GLY A 18 -7.48 -11.33 -12.59
C GLY A 18 -6.34 -10.82 -11.71
N ILE A 19 -6.64 -10.42 -10.46
CA ILE A 19 -5.67 -9.95 -9.47
C ILE A 19 -5.13 -11.17 -8.71
N GLY A 20 -3.82 -11.38 -8.76
CA GLY A 20 -3.15 -12.34 -7.89
C GLY A 20 -3.02 -11.77 -6.48
N TRP A 21 -3.61 -12.44 -5.49
CA TRP A 21 -3.43 -12.11 -4.08
C TRP A 21 -2.41 -13.05 -3.44
N THR A 22 -1.50 -12.48 -2.66
CA THR A 22 -0.44 -13.20 -1.96
C THR A 22 -0.62 -13.04 -0.46
N TYR A 23 -0.47 -14.13 0.27
CA TYR A 23 -0.58 -14.14 1.72
C TYR A 23 0.70 -13.61 2.39
N TRP A 24 0.54 -12.63 3.27
CA TRP A 24 1.52 -12.19 4.25
C TRP A 24 1.20 -12.83 5.59
N ALA A 25 2.19 -13.48 6.21
CA ALA A 25 2.00 -14.21 7.47
C ALA A 25 1.95 -13.31 8.72
N GLY A 26 2.24 -12.02 8.58
CA GLY A 26 2.47 -11.13 9.71
C GLY A 26 3.92 -11.19 10.22
N ASP A 27 4.30 -10.16 10.95
CA ASP A 27 5.52 -10.12 11.76
C ASP A 27 5.24 -9.42 13.11
N ALA A 28 6.28 -9.02 13.83
CA ALA A 28 6.12 -8.37 15.14
C ALA A 28 5.41 -7.00 15.06
N ASN A 29 5.36 -6.38 13.88
CA ASN A 29 4.86 -5.02 13.68
C ASN A 29 3.70 -4.95 12.67
N SER A 30 3.35 -6.06 12.02
CA SER A 30 2.32 -6.10 10.97
C SER A 30 1.46 -7.35 11.07
N ASP A 31 0.16 -7.16 10.95
CA ASP A 31 -0.80 -8.26 11.00
C ASP A 31 -0.80 -9.09 9.70
N PRO A 32 -1.14 -10.40 9.76
CA PRO A 32 -1.30 -11.22 8.57
C PRO A 32 -2.42 -10.71 7.66
N GLY A 33 -2.26 -10.86 6.34
CA GLY A 33 -3.23 -10.37 5.38
C GLY A 33 -3.00 -10.86 3.94
N CYS A 34 -4.01 -10.67 3.09
CA CYS A 34 -3.88 -10.91 1.65
C CYS A 34 -3.61 -9.58 0.94
N PHE A 35 -2.55 -9.54 0.14
CA PHE A 35 -2.17 -8.35 -0.62
C PHE A 35 -2.16 -8.67 -2.11
N GLY A 36 -2.66 -7.75 -2.94
CA GLY A 36 -2.70 -7.90 -4.39
C GLY A 36 -2.52 -6.56 -5.07
N ILE A 37 -1.94 -6.58 -6.27
CA ILE A 37 -1.84 -5.39 -7.12
C ILE A 37 -2.92 -5.47 -8.18
N ALA A 38 -3.77 -4.45 -8.20
CA ALA A 38 -4.74 -4.24 -9.24
C ALA A 38 -4.15 -3.33 -10.33
N VAL A 39 -4.13 -3.81 -11.57
CA VAL A 39 -3.67 -3.04 -12.72
C VAL A 39 -4.88 -2.38 -13.38
N SER A 40 -4.88 -1.06 -13.53
CA SER A 40 -5.83 -0.36 -14.38
C SER A 40 -5.14 0.13 -15.65
N ALA A 41 -5.86 0.14 -16.78
CA ALA A 41 -5.37 0.74 -18.02
C ALA A 41 -5.12 2.26 -17.88
N ASP A 42 -5.70 2.87 -16.84
CA ASP A 42 -5.69 4.31 -16.57
C ASP A 42 -4.77 4.68 -15.40
N ALA A 43 -3.71 3.90 -15.15
CA ALA A 43 -2.75 4.04 -14.04
C ALA A 43 -2.03 5.40 -13.91
N TRP A 44 -2.35 6.37 -14.77
CA TRP A 44 -1.65 7.64 -14.95
C TRP A 44 -2.38 8.86 -14.36
N THR A 45 -3.65 8.76 -13.98
CA THR A 45 -4.31 9.88 -13.30
C THR A 45 -4.07 9.80 -11.80
N PRO A 46 -3.57 10.87 -11.15
CA PRO A 46 -3.44 10.91 -9.70
C PRO A 46 -4.78 10.54 -9.08
N ALA A 47 -4.81 9.40 -8.41
CA ALA A 47 -6.07 8.83 -8.03
C ALA A 47 -6.47 9.44 -6.68
N SER A 48 -7.59 10.16 -6.72
CA SER A 48 -8.10 10.82 -5.53
C SER A 48 -8.25 9.81 -4.39
N VAL A 49 -8.17 10.29 -3.15
CA VAL A 49 -8.42 9.48 -1.95
C VAL A 49 -9.68 8.61 -2.09
N GLN A 50 -10.77 9.19 -2.58
CA GLN A 50 -12.02 8.46 -2.80
C GLN A 50 -11.93 7.50 -3.99
N GLY A 51 -11.29 7.90 -5.10
CA GLY A 51 -11.20 7.09 -6.31
C GLY A 51 -10.51 5.75 -6.09
N ILE A 52 -9.43 5.69 -5.30
CA ILE A 52 -8.75 4.43 -5.00
C ILE A 52 -9.55 3.58 -4.02
N LYS A 53 -10.25 4.18 -3.05
CA LYS A 53 -11.18 3.46 -2.18
C LYS A 53 -12.27 2.77 -3.01
N ASP A 54 -12.89 3.51 -3.93
CA ASP A 54 -13.90 2.98 -4.83
C ASP A 54 -13.32 1.90 -5.73
N PHE A 55 -12.09 2.08 -6.23
CA PHE A 55 -11.42 1.08 -7.07
C PHE A 55 -11.17 -0.23 -6.32
N CYS A 56 -10.60 -0.20 -5.11
CA CYS A 56 -10.39 -1.39 -4.29
C CYS A 56 -11.72 -2.05 -3.91
N THR A 57 -12.75 -1.26 -3.60
CA THR A 57 -14.09 -1.77 -3.26
C THR A 57 -14.77 -2.46 -4.45
N ASN A 58 -14.63 -1.90 -5.65
CA ASN A 58 -15.33 -2.38 -6.85
C ASN A 58 -14.54 -3.44 -7.65
N SER A 59 -13.21 -3.47 -7.49
CA SER A 59 -12.31 -4.32 -8.28
C SER A 59 -11.53 -5.33 -7.44
N GLY A 60 -11.63 -5.25 -6.12
CA GLY A 60 -11.05 -6.21 -5.19
C GLY A 60 -12.05 -7.26 -4.72
N ALA A 61 -11.58 -8.19 -3.89
CA ALA A 61 -12.48 -9.09 -3.17
C ALA A 61 -13.37 -8.30 -2.19
N PRO A 62 -14.53 -8.85 -1.77
CA PRO A 62 -15.35 -8.22 -0.74
C PRO A 62 -14.53 -7.87 0.52
N GLY A 63 -14.54 -6.59 0.90
CA GLY A 63 -13.75 -6.08 2.04
C GLY A 63 -12.32 -5.64 1.69
N ALA A 64 -11.90 -5.72 0.42
CA ALA A 64 -10.63 -5.19 -0.03
C ALA A 64 -10.56 -3.67 0.18
N THR A 65 -9.44 -3.21 0.74
CA THR A 65 -9.12 -1.80 0.96
C THR A 65 -7.74 -1.51 0.42
N PRO A 66 -7.40 -0.23 0.18
CA PRO A 66 -6.04 0.13 -0.24
C PRO A 66 -5.04 -0.28 0.86
N ALA A 67 -3.85 -0.72 0.47
CA ALA A 67 -2.90 -1.33 1.40
C ALA A 67 -2.12 -0.29 2.25
N SER A 68 -2.00 -0.57 3.55
CA SER A 68 -1.02 0.00 4.48
C SER A 68 0.14 -0.99 4.70
N PHE A 69 1.25 -0.51 5.24
CA PHE A 69 2.33 -1.37 5.70
C PHE A 69 3.04 -0.78 6.91
N HIS A 70 3.55 -1.66 7.78
CA HIS A 70 3.99 -1.32 9.13
C HIS A 70 5.39 -1.85 9.47
N SER A 71 6.08 -2.45 8.48
CA SER A 71 7.43 -2.96 8.70
C SER A 71 8.26 -3.02 7.42
N GLN A 72 9.58 -3.08 7.60
CA GLN A 72 10.52 -3.33 6.51
C GLN A 72 10.26 -4.68 5.83
N ALA A 73 9.94 -5.73 6.59
CA ALA A 73 9.72 -7.05 6.02
C ALA A 73 8.41 -7.12 5.22
N GLN A 74 7.36 -6.46 5.69
CA GLN A 74 6.10 -6.32 4.95
C GLN A 74 6.29 -5.46 3.71
N TYR A 75 7.05 -4.37 3.80
CA TYR A 75 7.50 -3.62 2.62
C TYR A 75 8.16 -4.58 1.64
N ASP A 76 9.27 -5.24 2.02
CA ASP A 76 10.01 -6.15 1.13
C ASP A 76 9.12 -7.22 0.49
N PHE A 77 8.16 -7.76 1.23
CA PHE A 77 7.15 -8.68 0.70
C PHE A 77 6.29 -8.05 -0.40
N LEU A 78 5.74 -6.85 -0.16
CA LEU A 78 4.92 -6.12 -1.15
C LEU A 78 5.71 -5.76 -2.41
N THR A 79 7.02 -5.51 -2.25
CA THR A 79 7.89 -4.99 -3.32
C THR A 79 8.46 -6.11 -4.20
N THR A 80 8.68 -7.28 -3.61
CA THR A 80 9.30 -8.43 -4.30
C THR A 80 8.29 -9.50 -4.70
N THR A 81 7.30 -9.75 -3.85
CA THR A 81 6.44 -10.95 -3.94
C THR A 81 5.08 -10.57 -4.53
N THR A 82 4.45 -9.51 -4.03
CA THR A 82 3.15 -9.05 -4.54
C THR A 82 3.25 -8.35 -5.89
N ARG A 83 4.46 -7.92 -6.31
CA ARG A 83 4.63 -7.12 -7.52
C ARG A 83 4.24 -7.81 -8.82
N LEU A 84 4.12 -9.14 -8.83
CA LEU A 84 3.67 -9.95 -9.99
C LEU A 84 4.19 -9.42 -11.35
N GLY A 85 5.46 -9.01 -11.40
CA GLY A 85 6.12 -8.52 -12.61
C GLY A 85 5.73 -7.12 -13.11
N SER A 86 4.93 -6.33 -12.38
CA SER A 86 4.60 -4.96 -12.78
C SER A 86 5.75 -4.00 -12.46
N ALA A 87 6.26 -3.29 -13.47
CA ALA A 87 7.21 -2.20 -13.30
C ALA A 87 6.54 -0.88 -12.87
N THR A 88 5.20 -0.81 -12.88
CA THR A 88 4.48 0.46 -12.64
C THR A 88 4.41 0.83 -11.16
N PRO A 89 4.36 2.14 -10.84
CA PRO A 89 3.94 2.60 -9.53
C PRO A 89 2.56 2.04 -9.18
N ALA A 90 2.33 1.77 -7.89
CA ALA A 90 1.03 1.41 -7.35
C ALA A 90 0.59 2.47 -6.36
N TRP A 91 -0.71 2.71 -6.16
CA TRP A 91 -1.13 3.67 -5.13
C TRP A 91 -1.22 2.98 -3.75
N LEU A 92 -0.76 3.67 -2.71
CA LEU A 92 -0.84 3.27 -1.31
C LEU A 92 -1.99 3.95 -0.61
N ASN A 93 -2.40 3.38 0.51
CA ASN A 93 -3.40 3.94 1.40
C ASN A 93 -2.98 5.23 2.15
N LEU A 94 -1.94 5.93 1.72
CA LEU A 94 -1.26 7.00 2.47
C LEU A 94 -1.74 8.39 2.02
N TYR A 95 -2.07 9.30 2.94
CA TYR A 95 -2.45 10.68 2.60
C TYR A 95 -2.23 11.64 3.77
N TYR A 96 -2.24 12.95 3.50
CA TYR A 96 -2.30 13.95 4.57
C TYR A 96 -3.75 14.27 4.93
N ASP A 97 -4.08 14.41 6.20
CA ASP A 97 -5.39 14.93 6.60
C ASP A 97 -5.47 16.46 6.46
N ALA A 98 -6.65 17.04 6.72
CA ALA A 98 -6.86 18.48 6.65
C ALA A 98 -6.01 19.29 7.66
N THR A 99 -5.42 18.62 8.66
CA THR A 99 -4.53 19.23 9.67
C THR A 99 -3.05 19.08 9.33
N GLY A 100 -2.71 18.40 8.23
CA GLY A 100 -1.33 18.16 7.80
C GLY A 100 -0.69 16.93 8.44
N VAL A 101 -1.48 16.04 9.06
CA VAL A 101 -0.99 14.78 9.64
C VAL A 101 -1.02 13.69 8.58
N LEU A 102 0.11 13.03 8.39
CA LEU A 102 0.23 11.87 7.49
C LEU A 102 -0.48 10.66 8.12
N MET A 103 -1.35 10.00 7.37
CA MET A 103 -2.16 8.89 7.86
C MET A 103 -2.49 7.83 6.80
N TRP A 104 -2.75 6.61 7.25
CA TRP A 104 -3.34 5.56 6.43
C TRP A 104 -4.88 5.72 6.38
N LEU A 105 -5.56 5.48 5.25
CA LEU A 105 -7.04 5.61 5.21
C LEU A 105 -7.78 4.52 5.96
N ASP A 106 -7.11 3.42 6.30
CA ASP A 106 -7.66 2.38 7.18
C ASP A 106 -7.66 2.81 8.66
N GLY A 107 -7.03 3.95 8.99
CA GLY A 107 -6.93 4.49 10.34
C GLY A 107 -5.84 3.86 11.20
N SER A 108 -5.04 2.96 10.65
CA SER A 108 -3.86 2.42 11.32
C SER A 108 -2.81 3.53 11.55
N THR A 109 -1.96 3.34 12.56
CA THR A 109 -0.88 4.27 12.87
C THR A 109 0.16 4.24 11.76
N VAL A 110 0.67 5.42 11.40
CA VAL A 110 1.83 5.53 10.50
C VAL A 110 3.11 5.38 11.32
N ASP A 111 3.54 4.14 11.51
CA ASP A 111 4.69 3.71 12.30
C ASP A 111 5.91 3.36 11.44
N TYR A 112 5.69 3.04 10.16
CA TYR A 112 6.73 2.81 9.18
C TYR A 112 6.31 3.40 7.82
N ILE A 113 7.21 4.14 7.17
CA ILE A 113 6.98 4.72 5.84
C ILE A 113 8.21 4.49 4.98
N ARG A 114 7.96 4.05 3.75
CA ARG A 114 8.96 4.05 2.67
C ARG A 114 8.24 4.36 1.35
N ALA A 115 7.98 5.65 1.16
CA ALA A 115 7.30 6.21 0.00
C ALA A 115 7.85 7.62 -0.26
N PRO A 116 7.77 8.14 -1.50
CA PRO A 116 8.15 9.53 -1.78
C PRO A 116 7.22 10.48 -1.03
N LEU A 117 7.77 11.32 -0.16
CA LEU A 117 7.03 12.37 0.56
C LEU A 117 7.50 13.73 0.05
N THR A 118 6.83 14.23 -0.97
CA THR A 118 7.14 15.50 -1.63
C THR A 118 6.08 16.55 -1.30
N SER A 119 6.34 17.82 -1.63
CA SER A 119 5.35 18.89 -1.49
C SER A 119 4.06 18.69 -2.29
N THR A 120 4.06 17.72 -3.22
CA THR A 120 2.93 17.44 -4.11
C THR A 120 2.39 16.02 -3.95
N ASP A 121 2.97 15.20 -3.06
CA ASP A 121 2.62 13.78 -2.94
C ASP A 121 3.08 13.16 -1.61
N PRO A 122 2.18 12.58 -0.80
CA PRO A 122 0.73 12.66 -0.92
C PRO A 122 0.19 14.07 -0.66
N THR A 123 -1.11 14.28 -0.88
CA THR A 123 -1.81 15.51 -0.48
C THR A 123 -3.10 15.17 0.28
N THR A 124 -3.87 16.18 0.68
CA THR A 124 -5.19 15.98 1.29
C THR A 124 -6.23 15.39 0.35
N THR A 125 -5.97 15.43 -0.96
CA THR A 125 -6.89 14.94 -1.99
C THR A 125 -6.31 13.81 -2.83
N MET A 126 -5.02 13.53 -2.71
CA MET A 126 -4.29 12.57 -3.54
C MET A 126 -3.54 11.59 -2.65
N GLN A 127 -3.71 10.29 -2.91
CA GLN A 127 -2.98 9.26 -2.18
C GLN A 127 -1.51 9.23 -2.60
N GLY A 128 -0.68 8.72 -1.69
CA GLY A 128 0.72 8.46 -1.91
C GLY A 128 0.90 7.26 -2.84
N TRP A 129 1.87 7.34 -3.72
CA TRP A 129 2.31 6.19 -4.51
C TRP A 129 3.38 5.32 -3.80
N PHE A 130 3.29 4.05 -4.12
CA PHE A 130 4.27 2.99 -3.94
C PHE A 130 5.11 2.90 -5.20
N PHE A 131 6.42 3.15 -5.06
CA PHE A 131 7.50 2.97 -6.05
C PHE A 131 7.60 3.88 -7.27
N ASP A 132 8.73 4.60 -7.31
CA ASP A 132 9.64 4.65 -8.46
C ASP A 132 10.87 3.75 -8.13
N GLU A 133 11.37 2.96 -9.08
CA GLU A 133 12.62 2.17 -8.95
C GLU A 133 13.86 3.08 -9.03
N ILE A 134 13.67 4.34 -9.40
CA ILE A 134 14.68 5.40 -9.34
C ILE A 134 14.62 6.02 -7.95
N TRP A 135 15.50 5.54 -7.07
CA TRP A 135 15.83 6.18 -5.80
C TRP A 135 16.32 7.61 -6.08
N SER A 136 15.39 8.56 -6.11
CA SER A 136 15.71 9.97 -6.28
C SER A 136 16.34 10.54 -4.99
N PRO A 137 17.03 11.69 -5.05
CA PRO A 137 17.63 12.33 -3.88
C PRO A 137 16.64 12.64 -2.74
N ASP A 138 15.34 12.67 -3.01
CA ASP A 138 14.26 13.00 -2.07
C ASP A 138 13.73 11.78 -1.27
N ASP A 139 14.48 10.67 -1.26
CA ASP A 139 14.15 9.46 -0.51
C ASP A 139 14.37 9.64 1.01
N PRO A 140 13.36 9.40 1.87
CA PRO A 140 13.50 9.45 3.32
C PRO A 140 14.47 8.41 3.91
N ALA A 141 14.86 7.36 3.17
CA ALA A 141 15.88 6.40 3.61
C ALA A 141 17.33 6.86 3.30
N ASN A 142 17.50 7.93 2.52
CA ASN A 142 18.82 8.54 2.31
C ASN A 142 19.10 9.45 3.51
N GLY A 143 19.83 8.91 4.50
CA GLY A 143 20.11 9.54 5.79
C GLY A 143 20.85 10.86 5.71
N ASN A 144 20.16 11.92 5.30
CA ASN A 144 20.61 13.30 5.40
C ASN A 144 19.42 14.22 5.64
N THR A 145 19.03 14.32 6.91
CA THR A 145 18.47 15.51 7.57
C THR A 145 17.23 16.19 6.94
N ASN A 146 16.15 16.20 7.71
CA ASN A 146 14.92 17.01 7.56
C ASN A 146 13.81 16.37 6.73
N ASN A 147 12.93 15.63 7.41
CA ASN A 147 11.49 15.93 7.42
C ASN A 147 10.75 14.96 8.35
N VAL A 148 11.01 15.15 9.65
CA VAL A 148 9.99 14.96 10.69
C VAL A 148 10.05 16.22 11.52
N VAL A 149 9.15 17.17 11.23
CA VAL A 149 8.75 18.23 12.16
C VAL A 149 7.24 18.20 12.23
#